data_AF-T1AEM5-F1
#
_entry.id   AF-T1AEM5-F1
#
_cell.length_a   1.000
_cell.length_b   1.000
_cell.length_c   1.000
_cell.angle_alpha   90.00
_cell.angle_beta   90.00
_cell.angle_gamma   90.00
#
_symmetry.space_group_name_H-M   'P 1'
#
loop_
_entity.id
_entity.type
_entity.pdbx_description
1 polymer ?
#
loop_
_entity_poly.entity_id
_entity_poly.type
_entity_poly.pdbx_seq_one_letter_code
_entity_poly.pdbx_strand_id
1 'polypeptide(L)' 'MRRLRTTPAIRELFAEVCTAPSRLVYPVFLRPSEGRPEAIPSLPGVLRYGTDTVGTLARDLLREGIPAVL' A
#
# COMPACT_ATOMS: atom_id res chain seq x y z
N MET A 1 1.91 29.58 19.20
CA MET A 1 2.28 28.95 17.91
C MET A 1 1.04 28.61 17.06
N ARG A 2 0.33 29.60 16.51
CA ARG A 2 -0.76 29.36 15.52
C ARG A 2 -0.44 29.90 14.13
N ARG A 3 0.49 30.87 14.02
CA ARG A 3 0.90 31.50 12.76
C ARG A 3 1.35 30.48 11.70
N LEU A 4 2.13 29.46 12.10
CA LEU A 4 2.60 28.37 11.22
C LEU A 4 1.54 27.30 10.88
N ARG A 5 0.30 27.45 11.39
CA ARG A 5 -0.79 26.48 11.13
C ARG A 5 -2.01 27.11 10.46
N THR A 6 -1.89 28.37 10.03
CA THR A 6 -2.99 29.23 9.58
C THR A 6 -3.62 28.76 8.26
N THR A 7 -2.81 28.32 7.30
CA THR A 7 -3.29 27.86 5.99
C THR A 7 -2.71 26.47 5.66
N PRO A 8 -3.36 25.69 4.78
CA PRO A 8 -2.81 24.43 4.29
C PRO A 8 -1.39 24.58 3.72
N ALA A 9 -1.15 25.60 2.89
CA ALA A 9 0.16 25.87 2.30
C ALA A 9 1.26 26.12 3.34
N ILE A 10 0.97 26.89 4.40
CA ILE A 10 1.93 27.11 5.48
C ILE A 10 2.17 25.81 6.26
N ARG A 11 1.14 24.99 6.51
CA ARG A 11 1.35 23.71 7.19
C ARG A 11 2.21 22.76 6.38
N GLU A 12 2.05 22.73 5.07
CA GLU A 12 2.83 21.88 4.17
C GLU A 12 4.30 22.31 4.11
N LEU A 13 4.58 23.62 4.05
CA LEU A 13 5.95 24.18 4.12
C LEU A 13 6.71 23.82 5.40
N PHE A 14 5.99 23.62 6.51
CA PHE A 14 6.57 23.31 7.82
C PHE A 14 6.29 21.87 8.28
N ALA A 15 5.83 21.00 7.39
CA ALA A 15 5.59 19.60 7.72
C ALA A 15 6.94 18.87 7.86
N GLU A 16 7.17 18.26 9.02
CA GLU A 16 8.39 17.49 9.29
C GLU A 16 8.31 16.06 8.73
N VAL A 17 7.10 15.52 8.62
CA VAL A 17 6.85 14.13 8.21
C VAL A 17 5.89 14.12 7.03
N CYS A 18 6.34 13.52 5.93
CA CYS A 18 5.54 13.31 4.73
C CYS A 18 5.53 11.82 4.36
N THR A 19 4.36 11.30 4.04
CA THR A 19 4.16 9.93 3.54
C THR A 19 4.18 9.91 2.02
N ALA A 20 4.81 8.89 1.44
CA ALA A 20 4.82 8.64 0.00
C ALA A 20 4.64 7.14 -0.24
N PRO A 21 4.06 6.70 -1.39
CA PRO A 21 3.92 5.27 -1.72
C PRO A 21 5.25 4.50 -1.62
N SER A 22 6.37 5.16 -1.95
CA SER A 22 7.72 4.60 -1.85
C SER A 22 8.17 4.25 -0.42
N ARG A 23 7.43 4.68 0.60
CA ARG A 23 7.66 4.35 2.02
C ARG A 23 6.74 3.26 2.55
N LEU A 24 5.93 2.64 1.68
CA LEU A 24 4.98 1.59 2.06
C LEU A 24 5.50 0.21 1.69
N VAL A 25 5.09 -0.80 2.47
CA VAL A 25 5.27 -2.22 2.19
C VAL A 25 3.89 -2.86 2.16
N TYR A 26 3.60 -3.66 1.13
CA TYR A 26 2.30 -4.31 0.97
C TYR A 26 2.35 -5.77 1.42
N PRO A 27 1.69 -6.16 2.52
CA PRO A 27 1.67 -7.55 2.96
C PRO A 27 0.78 -8.41 2.06
N VAL A 28 1.30 -9.54 1.57
CA VAL A 28 0.62 -10.46 0.65
C VAL A 28 0.37 -11.80 1.33
N PHE A 29 -0.87 -12.26 1.32
CA PHE A 29 -1.21 -13.60 1.79
C PHE A 29 -1.17 -14.59 0.63
N LEU A 30 -0.25 -15.56 0.69
CA LEU A 30 -0.12 -16.61 -0.32
C LEU A 30 -0.90 -17.87 0.05
N ARG A 31 -1.49 -18.50 -0.97
CA ARG A 31 -2.05 -19.86 -0.87
C ARG A 31 -1.38 -20.78 -1.89
N PRO A 32 -1.22 -22.08 -1.59
CA PRO A 32 -0.59 -23.02 -2.53
C PRO A 32 -1.42 -23.28 -3.79
N SER A 33 -2.73 -23.02 -3.74
CA SER A 33 -3.63 -23.27 -4.86
C SER A 33 -3.57 -22.18 -5.91
N GLU A 34 -3.45 -22.63 -7.16
CA GLU A 34 -3.56 -21.77 -8.35
C GLU A 34 -4.99 -21.24 -8.52
N GLY A 35 -5.12 -20.12 -9.24
CA GLY A 35 -6.41 -19.54 -9.60
C GLY A 35 -6.72 -18.23 -8.90
N ARG A 36 -8.01 -17.85 -8.93
CA ARG A 36 -8.45 -16.50 -8.57
C ARG A 36 -8.17 -16.17 -7.10
N PRO A 37 -7.83 -14.91 -6.79
CA PRO A 37 -7.67 -14.46 -5.42
C PRO A 37 -8.96 -14.67 -4.60
N GLU A 38 -8.79 -15.06 -3.34
CA GLU A 38 -9.88 -15.38 -2.42
C GLU A 38 -9.96 -14.35 -1.30
N ALA A 39 -11.16 -13.86 -0.98
CA ALA A 39 -11.32 -12.90 0.10
C ALA A 39 -11.05 -13.52 1.47
N ILE A 40 -10.40 -12.76 2.36
CA ILE A 40 -10.25 -13.15 3.77
C ILE A 40 -11.43 -12.54 4.56
N PRO A 41 -12.38 -13.35 5.09
CA PRO A 41 -13.59 -12.80 5.71
C PRO A 41 -13.30 -11.87 6.91
N SER A 42 -12.23 -12.15 7.66
CA SER A 42 -11.83 -11.33 8.81
C SER A 42 -11.06 -10.06 8.44
N LEU A 43 -10.63 -9.91 7.18
CA LEU A 43 -9.89 -8.75 6.67
C LEU A 43 -10.57 -8.21 5.41
N PRO A 44 -11.65 -7.42 5.55
CA PRO A 44 -12.35 -6.85 4.40
C PRO A 44 -11.40 -6.05 3.49
N GLY A 45 -11.46 -6.33 2.18
CA GLY A 45 -10.58 -5.71 1.18
C GLY A 45 -9.23 -6.40 1.00
N VAL A 46 -8.90 -7.41 1.81
CA VAL A 46 -7.68 -8.21 1.68
C VAL A 46 -7.99 -9.55 1.02
N LEU A 47 -7.14 -9.93 0.06
CA LEU A 47 -7.24 -11.16 -0.71
C LEU A 47 -6.04 -12.07 -0.45
N ARG A 48 -6.26 -13.38 -0.58
CA ARG A 48 -5.22 -14.40 -0.68
C ARG A 48 -4.93 -14.67 -2.14
N TYR A 49 -3.66 -14.57 -2.52
CA TYR A 49 -3.20 -14.76 -3.89
C TYR A 49 -2.58 -16.15 -4.08
N GLY A 50 -2.77 -16.72 -5.26
CA GLY A 50 -2.01 -17.88 -5.69
C GLY A 50 -0.60 -17.50 -6.11
N THR A 51 0.30 -18.48 -6.19
CA THR A 51 1.69 -18.30 -6.66
C THR A 51 1.76 -17.83 -8.11
N ASP A 52 0.75 -18.11 -8.91
CA ASP A 52 0.56 -17.68 -10.30
C ASP A 52 0.18 -16.19 -10.42
N THR A 53 -0.63 -15.69 -9.48
CA THR A 53 -1.21 -14.33 -9.55
C THR A 53 -0.38 -13.27 -8.83
N VAL A 54 0.46 -13.65 -7.86
CA VAL A 54 1.26 -12.70 -7.05
C VAL A 54 2.24 -11.86 -7.87
N GLY A 55 2.81 -12.42 -8.95
CA GLY A 55 3.75 -11.67 -9.81
C GLY A 55 3.06 -10.57 -10.62
N THR A 56 1.77 -10.71 -10.93
CA THR A 56 0.98 -9.65 -11.55
C THR A 56 0.65 -8.56 -10.54
N LEU A 57 0.21 -8.95 -9.33
CA LEU A 57 -0.02 -8.02 -8.23
C LEU A 57 1.22 -7.17 -7.93
N ALA A 58 2.40 -7.78 -7.81
CA ALA A 58 3.64 -7.06 -7.52
C ALA A 58 3.98 -6.02 -8.59
N ARG A 59 3.71 -6.30 -9.87
CA ARG A 59 3.91 -5.35 -10.97
C ARG A 59 2.93 -4.19 -10.92
N ASP A 60 1.70 -4.43 -10.51
CA ASP A 60 0.68 -3.39 -10.35
C ASP A 60 1.02 -2.47 -9.16
N LEU A 61 1.41 -3.05 -8.02
CA LEU A 61 1.90 -2.29 -6.85
C LEU A 61 3.10 -1.42 -7.18
N LEU A 62 4.06 -1.94 -7.96
CA LEU A 62 5.22 -1.17 -8.39
C LEU A 62 4.81 0.01 -9.29
N ARG A 63 3.81 -0.18 -10.17
CA ARG A 63 3.24 0.92 -10.97
C ARG A 63 2.56 1.99 -10.13
N GLU A 64 1.99 1.62 -8.98
CA GLU A 64 1.44 2.56 -7.99
C GLU A 64 2.51 3.20 -7.08
N GLY A 65 3.78 2.81 -7.24
CA GLY A 65 4.92 3.37 -6.51
C GLY A 65 5.23 2.68 -5.19
N ILE A 66 4.65 1.51 -4.93
CA ILE A 66 4.94 0.67 -3.75
C ILE A 66 6.07 -0.30 -4.12
N PRO A 67 7.26 -0.18 -3.51
CA PRO A 67 8.46 -0.86 -3.99
C PRO A 67 8.62 -2.29 -3.42
N ALA A 68 7.85 -2.65 -2.40
CA ALA A 68 8.09 -3.87 -1.63
C ALA A 68 6.79 -4.59 -1.24
N VAL A 69 6.86 -5.92 -1.30
CA VAL A 69 5.84 -6.85 -0.79
C VAL A 69 6.46 -7.73 0.30
N LEU A 70 5.65 -8.11 1.30
CA LEU A 70 6.04 -9.00 2.40
C LEU A 70 5.13 -10.21 2.46
#